data_AF-A0A532CNC4-F1
#
_entry.id   AF-A0A532CNC4-F1
#
_cell.length_a   1.000
_cell.length_b   1.000
_cell.length_c   1.000
_cell.angle_alpha   90.00
_cell.angle_beta   90.00
_cell.angle_gamma   90.00
#
_symmetry.space_group_name_H-M   'P 1'
#
loop_
_entity.id
_entity.type
_entity.pdbx_description
1 polymer ?
#
loop_
_entity_poly.entity_id
_entity_poly.type
_entity_poly.pdbx_seq_one_letter_code
_entity_poly.pdbx_strand_id
1 'polypeptide(L)'
;VSDSKAGVDVTQDVIVLAPISDGAVAVDWDHAMEAGLALADLESSPSDGAQFGPVPSAASKAKSYETWNKDFAGCLFRNQKVDLFKSPSTKEVSSPGESERDFRVRLQQSGREVRDKQSDSLRQKYAPKIAAIQDRIRRAGQMVERQQAESRSSQMQAAISVGASILGAFLGRKTVSATNIGRATTAIRGAGRAIKESKDVGQAEENVSALQQQLADLEAQFKEETDTLAAATDPLNEKLETVSLKPTKANIAVKLVALAWTPHWRDSNGATIPAWS
;
A
#
# COMPACT_ATOMS: atom_id res chain seq x y z
N VAL A 1 17.39 11.99 8.72
CA VAL A 1 16.21 12.44 7.94
C VAL A 1 14.99 12.34 8.84
N SER A 2 14.23 13.43 8.98
CA SER A 2 12.99 13.44 9.76
C SER A 2 11.86 13.99 8.90
N ASP A 3 10.76 13.23 8.78
CA ASP A 3 9.53 13.61 8.09
C ASP A 3 8.31 13.15 8.91
N SER A 4 7.59 14.12 9.47
CA SER A 4 6.43 13.86 10.33
C SER A 4 5.19 13.37 9.56
N LYS A 5 5.09 13.64 8.25
CA LYS A 5 3.97 13.16 7.42
C LYS A 5 4.14 11.68 7.08
N ALA A 6 5.37 11.27 6.81
CA ALA A 6 5.73 9.88 6.60
C ALA A 6 5.91 9.10 7.91
N GLY A 7 6.00 9.77 9.06
CA GLY A 7 6.25 9.14 10.36
C GLY A 7 7.67 8.59 10.47
N VAL A 8 8.62 9.19 9.76
CA VAL A 8 9.98 8.69 9.60
C VAL A 8 10.93 9.57 10.39
N ASP A 9 11.71 8.96 11.29
CA ASP A 9 12.84 9.61 11.95
C ASP A 9 14.04 8.66 11.93
N VAL A 10 15.09 9.05 11.21
CA VAL A 10 16.28 8.24 10.96
C VAL A 10 17.52 9.06 11.19
N THR A 11 18.43 8.52 11.98
CA THR A 11 19.79 9.03 12.07
C THR A 11 20.73 8.00 11.44
N GLN A 12 21.57 8.47 10.52
CA GLN A 12 22.61 7.67 9.90
C GLN A 12 23.93 8.42 10.08
N ASP A 13 24.92 7.73 10.63
CA ASP A 13 26.29 8.23 10.66
C ASP A 13 26.95 7.95 9.30
N VAL A 14 27.58 8.98 8.72
CA VAL A 14 28.29 8.88 7.45
C VAL A 14 29.75 9.20 7.70
N ILE A 15 30.62 8.22 7.45
CA ILE A 15 32.07 8.34 7.64
C ILE A 15 32.72 7.96 6.33
N VAL A 16 33.39 8.94 5.72
CA VAL A 16 33.99 8.81 4.40
C VAL A 16 35.42 9.34 4.39
N LEU A 17 36.24 8.79 3.50
CA LEU A 17 37.58 9.25 3.21
C LEU A 17 37.61 9.81 1.79
N ALA A 18 38.15 11.01 1.64
CA ALA A 18 38.37 11.62 0.33
C ALA A 18 39.88 11.84 0.13
N PRO A 19 40.45 11.45 -1.02
CA PRO A 19 41.85 11.74 -1.33
C PRO A 19 42.05 13.25 -1.46
N ILE A 20 43.18 13.74 -0.96
CA ILE A 20 43.56 15.15 -1.03
C ILE A 20 44.55 15.33 -2.17
N SER A 21 44.28 16.30 -3.05
CA SER A 21 45.18 16.68 -4.15
C SER A 21 45.67 18.12 -4.02
N ASP A 22 46.77 18.46 -4.70
CA ASP A 22 47.24 19.85 -4.86
C ASP A 22 46.58 20.55 -6.08
N GLY A 23 45.50 20.00 -6.62
CA GLY A 23 44.75 20.57 -7.75
C GLY A 23 43.86 21.76 -7.35
N ALA A 24 43.14 22.29 -8.35
CA ALA A 24 42.18 23.40 -8.14
C ALA A 24 41.04 23.02 -7.17
N VAL A 25 40.66 21.74 -7.14
CA VAL A 25 39.75 21.15 -6.14
C VAL A 25 40.56 20.21 -5.28
N ALA A 26 40.95 20.67 -4.09
CA ALA A 26 41.82 19.90 -3.21
C ALA A 26 41.15 18.64 -2.65
N VAL A 27 39.85 18.72 -2.36
CA VAL A 27 39.03 17.60 -1.87
C VAL A 27 37.74 17.55 -2.66
N ASP A 28 37.46 16.40 -3.26
CA ASP A 28 36.21 16.14 -3.95
C ASP A 28 35.40 15.08 -3.18
N TRP A 29 34.38 15.55 -2.46
CA TRP A 29 33.52 14.70 -1.66
C TRP A 29 32.58 13.81 -2.48
N ASP A 30 32.37 14.10 -3.76
CA ASP A 30 31.55 13.24 -4.63
C ASP A 30 32.29 11.95 -5.00
N HIS A 31 33.62 11.92 -4.86
CA HIS A 31 34.49 10.75 -5.03
C HIS A 31 34.99 10.17 -3.70
N ALA A 32 34.38 10.56 -2.57
CA ALA A 32 34.73 10.01 -1.27
C ALA A 32 34.30 8.54 -1.16
N MET A 33 35.09 7.74 -0.45
CA MET A 33 34.84 6.33 -0.21
C MET A 33 34.35 6.14 1.23
N GLU A 34 33.38 5.24 1.45
CA GLU A 34 33.00 4.86 2.81
C GLU A 34 34.21 4.30 3.54
N ALA A 35 34.44 4.80 4.75
CA ALA A 35 35.60 4.39 5.53
C ALA A 35 35.41 2.99 6.11
N GLY A 36 34.18 2.57 6.45
CA GLY A 36 33.95 1.27 7.09
C GLY A 36 34.39 1.20 8.57
N LEU A 37 34.75 2.33 9.17
CA LEU A 37 35.11 2.47 10.59
C LEU A 37 34.16 3.41 11.32
N ALA A 38 34.08 3.29 12.65
CA ALA A 38 33.39 4.24 13.50
C ALA A 38 34.31 5.40 13.89
N LEU A 39 33.72 6.54 14.26
CA LEU A 39 34.49 7.71 14.73
C LEU A 39 35.35 7.37 15.97
N ALA A 40 34.90 6.43 16.80
CA ALA A 40 35.60 5.98 17.99
C ALA A 40 36.85 5.13 17.70
N ASP A 41 36.99 4.60 16.47
CA ASP A 41 38.13 3.80 16.05
C ASP A 41 39.33 4.68 15.62
N LEU A 42 39.14 6.00 15.55
CA LEU A 42 40.21 6.93 15.17
C LEU A 42 41.21 7.11 16.32
N GLU A 43 42.48 6.82 16.03
CA GLU A 43 43.59 7.04 16.94
C GLU A 43 44.25 8.40 16.69
N SER A 44 44.63 9.08 17.77
CA SER A 44 45.32 10.38 17.72
C SER A 44 46.84 10.24 17.65
N SER A 45 47.38 9.04 17.86
CA SER A 45 48.81 8.73 17.81
C SER A 45 49.03 7.58 16.83
N PRO A 46 50.09 7.63 16.01
CA PRO A 46 50.42 6.52 15.12
C PRO A 46 50.94 5.31 15.91
N SER A 47 50.90 4.15 15.28
CA SER A 47 51.63 2.97 15.78
C SER A 47 53.15 3.23 15.81
N ASP A 48 53.83 2.61 16.77
CA ASP A 48 55.28 2.76 16.92
C ASP A 48 56.04 2.40 15.63
N GLY A 49 56.90 3.32 15.18
CA GLY A 49 57.70 3.15 13.97
C GLY A 49 56.96 3.43 12.65
N ALA A 50 55.71 3.89 12.68
CA ALA A 50 54.99 4.27 11.47
C ALA A 50 55.68 5.43 10.73
N GLN A 51 55.68 5.34 9.40
CA GLN A 51 56.16 6.39 8.51
C GLN A 51 54.97 7.08 7.83
N PHE A 52 55.08 8.39 7.64
CA PHE A 52 54.02 9.20 7.04
C PHE A 52 54.36 9.56 5.60
N GLY A 53 53.34 9.53 4.75
CA GLY A 53 53.40 10.12 3.41
C GLY A 53 53.47 11.65 3.47
N PRO A 54 53.91 12.30 2.38
CA PRO A 54 53.93 13.75 2.30
C PRO A 54 52.52 14.34 2.47
N VAL A 55 52.43 15.47 3.17
CA VAL A 55 51.16 16.18 3.39
C VAL A 55 50.93 17.16 2.25
N PRO A 56 49.79 17.08 1.54
CA PRO A 56 49.44 18.06 0.52
C PRO A 56 49.34 19.47 1.09
N SER A 57 49.75 20.47 0.32
CA SER A 57 49.85 21.86 0.79
C SER A 57 48.51 22.44 1.25
N ALA A 58 47.41 21.97 0.66
CA ALA A 58 46.06 22.36 1.03
C ALA A 58 45.67 21.89 2.44
N ALA A 59 46.18 20.73 2.88
CA ALA A 59 45.91 20.15 4.20
C ALA A 59 46.67 20.82 5.34
N SER A 60 47.68 21.64 5.05
CA SER A 60 48.41 22.41 6.07
C SER A 60 47.72 23.73 6.46
N LYS A 61 46.63 24.11 5.78
CA LYS A 61 45.94 25.40 6.00
C LYS A 61 44.66 25.17 6.81
N ALA A 62 44.56 25.76 8.01
CA ALA A 62 43.38 25.63 8.87
C ALA A 62 42.06 26.05 8.16
N LYS A 63 42.11 27.12 7.37
CA LYS A 63 40.96 27.62 6.59
C LYS A 63 40.41 26.60 5.57
N SER A 64 41.24 25.68 5.07
CA SER A 64 40.80 24.63 4.15
C SER A 64 39.75 23.73 4.80
N TYR A 65 39.92 23.38 6.08
CA TYR A 65 39.01 22.48 6.80
C TYR A 65 37.62 23.11 7.04
N GLU A 66 37.55 24.43 7.26
CA GLU A 66 36.27 25.15 7.34
C GLU A 66 35.50 25.07 6.01
N THR A 67 36.22 25.23 4.89
CA THR A 67 35.64 25.10 3.55
C THR A 67 35.22 23.65 3.29
N TRP A 68 36.10 22.68 3.54
CA TRP A 68 35.82 21.26 3.34
C TRP A 68 34.65 20.76 4.17
N ASN A 69 34.49 21.27 5.40
CA ASN A 69 33.33 20.96 6.26
C ASN A 69 32.02 21.43 5.62
N LYS A 70 31.98 22.67 5.11
CA LYS A 70 30.80 23.21 4.41
C LYS A 70 30.51 22.44 3.11
N ASP A 71 31.56 22.12 2.36
CA ASP A 71 31.44 21.36 1.11
C ASP A 71 30.95 19.94 1.37
N PHE A 72 31.41 19.31 2.45
CA PHE A 72 30.96 17.99 2.88
C PHE A 72 29.49 18.00 3.30
N ALA A 73 29.07 18.97 4.11
CA ALA A 73 27.66 19.15 4.44
C ALA A 73 26.80 19.36 3.17
N GLY A 74 27.33 20.10 2.20
CA GLY A 74 26.71 20.28 0.89
C GLY A 74 26.62 18.98 0.08
N CYS A 75 27.66 18.15 0.09
CA CYS A 75 27.68 16.82 -0.54
C CYS A 75 26.62 15.91 0.10
N LEU A 76 26.59 15.82 1.43
CA LEU A 76 25.59 15.04 2.16
C LEU A 76 24.16 15.49 1.81
N PHE A 77 23.92 16.79 1.71
CA PHE A 77 22.61 17.33 1.33
C PHE A 77 22.19 16.94 -0.10
N ARG A 78 23.15 16.84 -1.04
CA ARG A 78 22.85 16.49 -2.45
C ARG A 78 22.64 14.99 -2.64
N ASN A 79 23.50 14.20 -2.01
CA ASN A 79 23.69 12.78 -2.35
C ASN A 79 22.98 11.83 -1.38
N GLN A 80 22.80 12.22 -0.11
CA GLN A 80 22.15 11.35 0.87
C GLN A 80 20.64 11.34 0.68
N LYS A 81 20.06 10.14 0.78
CA LYS A 81 18.62 9.91 0.71
C LYS A 81 18.26 8.64 1.47
N VAL A 82 17.04 8.60 1.98
CA VAL A 82 16.43 7.39 2.54
C VAL A 82 15.31 7.00 1.60
N ASP A 83 15.44 5.84 0.98
CA ASP A 83 14.41 5.26 0.12
C ASP A 83 13.50 4.36 0.95
N LEU A 84 12.19 4.56 0.81
CA LEU A 84 11.14 3.82 1.51
C LEU A 84 10.16 3.25 0.49
N PHE A 85 9.47 2.18 0.86
CA PHE A 85 8.37 1.63 0.08
C PHE A 85 7.04 2.17 0.59
N LYS A 86 6.09 2.37 -0.31
CA LYS A 86 4.72 2.75 0.02
C LYS A 86 3.75 1.84 -0.71
N SER A 87 2.74 1.36 0.02
CA SER A 87 1.63 0.62 -0.58
C SER A 87 0.51 1.59 -0.97
N PRO A 88 0.13 1.69 -2.25
CA PRO A 88 -1.01 2.50 -2.68
C PRO A 88 -2.34 2.10 -2.01
N SER A 89 -2.58 0.81 -1.82
CA SER A 89 -3.83 0.25 -1.29
C SER A 89 -4.03 0.56 0.20
N THR A 90 -3.00 0.34 1.01
CA THR A 90 -3.05 0.55 2.47
C THR A 90 -2.61 1.96 2.87
N LYS A 91 -1.90 2.67 1.99
CA LYS A 91 -1.19 3.94 2.23
C LYS A 91 -0.09 3.86 3.29
N GLU A 92 0.27 2.65 3.72
CA GLU A 92 1.38 2.44 4.65
C GLU A 92 2.73 2.67 3.97
N VAL A 93 3.70 3.08 4.79
CA VAL A 93 5.10 3.30 4.39
C VAL A 93 5.97 2.27 5.13
N SER A 94 7.03 1.82 4.48
CA SER A 94 8.02 0.93 5.07
C SER A 94 8.81 1.62 6.16
N SER A 95 9.37 0.84 7.07
CA SER A 95 10.39 1.33 7.97
C SER A 95 11.70 1.59 7.19
N PRO A 96 12.54 2.51 7.68
CA PRO A 96 13.85 2.79 7.09
C PRO A 96 14.75 1.55 7.09
N GLY A 97 15.29 1.19 5.91
CA GLY A 97 16.10 -0.01 5.74
C GLY A 97 15.33 -1.34 5.78
N GLU A 98 13.99 -1.29 5.90
CA GLU A 98 13.14 -2.50 5.83
C GLU A 98 13.24 -3.12 4.44
N SER A 99 13.45 -4.44 4.39
CA SER A 99 13.45 -5.15 3.11
C SER A 99 12.04 -5.14 2.52
N GLU A 100 11.94 -5.14 1.19
CA GLU A 100 10.63 -5.21 0.52
C GLU A 100 9.82 -6.43 0.97
N ARG A 101 10.51 -7.55 1.23
CA ARG A 101 9.90 -8.79 1.72
C ARG A 101 9.25 -8.60 3.08
N ASP A 102 9.96 -8.01 4.03
CA ASP A 102 9.45 -7.81 5.40
C ASP A 102 8.29 -6.83 5.40
N PHE A 103 8.40 -5.77 4.59
CA PHE A 103 7.32 -4.81 4.41
C PHE A 103 6.05 -5.48 3.85
N ARG A 104 6.18 -6.34 2.82
CA ARG A 104 5.05 -7.12 2.28
C ARG A 104 4.41 -8.04 3.32
N VAL A 105 5.19 -8.65 4.20
CA VAL A 105 4.65 -9.48 5.29
C VAL A 105 3.80 -8.65 6.24
N ARG A 106 4.25 -7.44 6.60
CA ARG A 106 3.48 -6.51 7.44
C ARG A 106 2.19 -6.06 6.73
N LEU A 107 2.26 -5.74 5.45
CA LEU A 107 1.10 -5.36 4.63
C LEU A 107 0.04 -6.47 4.53
N GLN A 108 0.40 -7.75 4.64
CA GLN A 108 -0.61 -8.82 4.64
C GLN A 108 -1.53 -8.75 5.85
N GLN A 109 -1.02 -8.34 7.02
CA GLN A 109 -1.83 -8.24 8.23
C GLN A 109 -2.77 -7.05 8.13
N SER A 110 -2.24 -5.86 7.80
CA SER A 110 -3.06 -4.66 7.68
C SER A 110 -4.00 -4.68 6.48
N GLY A 111 -3.58 -5.32 5.37
CA GLY A 111 -4.40 -5.52 4.19
C GLY A 111 -5.69 -6.30 4.48
N ARG A 112 -5.70 -7.22 5.45
CA ARG A 112 -6.93 -7.91 5.89
C ARG A 112 -7.88 -6.94 6.59
N GLU A 113 -7.36 -6.13 7.51
CA GLU A 113 -8.17 -5.15 8.24
C GLU A 113 -8.76 -4.09 7.31
N VAL A 114 -7.99 -3.63 6.32
CA VAL A 114 -8.47 -2.69 5.30
C VAL A 114 -9.56 -3.33 4.45
N ARG A 115 -9.39 -4.58 4.03
CA ARG A 115 -10.38 -5.32 3.25
C ARG A 115 -11.68 -5.52 4.03
N ASP A 116 -11.58 -5.86 5.31
CA ASP A 116 -12.75 -6.00 6.20
C ASP A 116 -13.48 -4.66 6.35
N LYS A 117 -12.76 -3.56 6.60
CA LYS A 117 -13.34 -2.20 6.69
C LYS A 117 -14.03 -1.77 5.41
N GLN A 118 -13.41 -2.02 4.25
CA GLN A 118 -13.98 -1.66 2.96
C GLN A 118 -15.21 -2.51 2.65
N SER A 119 -15.16 -3.81 2.95
CA SER A 119 -16.32 -4.70 2.83
C SER A 119 -17.48 -4.27 3.73
N ASP A 120 -17.21 -3.87 4.97
CA ASP A 120 -18.24 -3.38 5.89
C ASP A 120 -18.81 -2.03 5.45
N SER A 121 -18.01 -1.16 4.84
CA SER A 121 -18.48 0.10 4.26
C SER A 121 -19.43 -0.15 3.09
N LEU A 122 -19.09 -1.07 2.17
CA LEU A 122 -19.99 -1.50 1.09
C LEU A 122 -21.29 -2.08 1.66
N ARG A 123 -21.19 -2.94 2.69
CA ARG A 123 -22.35 -3.50 3.38
C ARG A 123 -23.26 -2.38 3.93
N GLN A 124 -22.71 -1.39 4.63
CA GLN A 124 -23.48 -0.27 5.17
C GLN A 124 -24.15 0.58 4.08
N LYS A 125 -23.51 0.71 2.91
CA LYS A 125 -24.05 1.45 1.75
C LYS A 125 -25.22 0.75 1.07
N TYR A 126 -25.19 -0.59 0.96
CA TYR A 126 -26.16 -1.37 0.18
C TYR A 126 -27.25 -2.05 1.02
N ALA A 127 -26.96 -2.45 2.26
CA ALA A 127 -27.92 -3.11 3.15
C ALA A 127 -29.26 -2.35 3.32
N PRO A 128 -29.29 -1.03 3.62
CA PRO A 128 -30.56 -0.32 3.77
C PRO A 128 -31.34 -0.22 2.45
N LYS A 129 -30.65 -0.13 1.31
CA LYS A 129 -31.29 -0.05 -0.02
C LYS A 129 -31.94 -1.38 -0.40
N ILE A 130 -31.23 -2.48 -0.17
CA ILE A 130 -31.75 -3.83 -0.41
C ILE A 130 -32.94 -4.10 0.51
N ALA A 131 -32.82 -3.79 1.81
CA ALA A 131 -33.92 -3.97 2.75
C ALA A 131 -35.17 -3.17 2.37
N ALA A 132 -35.00 -1.93 1.88
CA ALA A 132 -36.11 -1.10 1.42
C ALA A 132 -36.83 -1.69 0.20
N ILE A 133 -36.09 -2.22 -0.78
CA ILE A 133 -36.68 -2.87 -1.97
C ILE A 133 -37.34 -4.19 -1.58
N GLN A 134 -36.72 -4.99 -0.71
CA GLN A 134 -37.30 -6.23 -0.20
C GLN A 134 -38.62 -6.00 0.54
N ASP A 135 -38.72 -4.96 1.39
CA ASP A 135 -39.99 -4.64 2.05
C ASP A 135 -41.07 -4.19 1.04
N ARG A 136 -40.69 -3.48 -0.03
CA ARG A 136 -41.61 -3.13 -1.13
C ARG A 136 -42.08 -4.36 -1.90
N ILE A 137 -41.18 -5.29 -2.24
CA ILE A 137 -41.53 -6.57 -2.88
C ILE A 137 -42.50 -7.35 -1.99
N ARG A 138 -42.23 -7.43 -0.69
CA ARG A 138 -43.10 -8.10 0.28
C ARG A 138 -44.50 -7.48 0.31
N ARG A 139 -44.61 -6.15 0.36
CA ARG A 139 -45.90 -5.44 0.34
C ARG A 139 -46.65 -5.62 -0.97
N ALA A 140 -45.95 -5.52 -2.09
CA ALA A 140 -46.52 -5.71 -3.42
C ALA A 140 -47.01 -7.15 -3.61
N GLY A 141 -46.23 -8.15 -3.15
CA GLY A 141 -46.63 -9.56 -3.15
C GLY A 141 -47.89 -9.82 -2.31
N GLN A 142 -47.99 -9.23 -1.11
CA GLN A 142 -49.20 -9.33 -0.28
C GLN A 142 -50.44 -8.71 -0.95
N MET A 143 -50.27 -7.65 -1.76
CA MET A 143 -51.36 -7.08 -2.53
C MET A 143 -51.82 -8.00 -3.66
N VAL A 144 -50.88 -8.59 -4.41
CA VAL A 144 -51.16 -9.57 -5.47
C VAL A 144 -51.93 -10.76 -4.89
N GLU A 145 -51.47 -11.30 -3.75
CA GLU A 145 -52.12 -12.44 -3.09
C GLU A 145 -53.56 -12.14 -2.64
N ARG A 146 -53.82 -10.93 -2.12
CA ARG A 146 -55.18 -10.48 -1.79
C ARG A 146 -56.08 -10.36 -3.02
N GLN A 147 -55.58 -9.75 -4.10
CA GLN A 147 -56.35 -9.60 -5.35
C GLN A 147 -56.62 -10.94 -6.02
N GLN A 148 -55.67 -11.88 -5.95
CA GLN A 148 -55.86 -13.27 -6.39
C GLN A 148 -56.86 -14.03 -5.52
N ALA A 149 -56.93 -13.76 -4.21
CA ALA A 149 -57.92 -14.40 -3.32
C ALA A 149 -59.35 -13.85 -3.49
N GLU A 150 -59.49 -12.55 -3.82
CA GLU A 150 -60.78 -11.90 -4.09
C GLU A 150 -61.33 -12.28 -5.48
N SER A 151 -60.45 -12.46 -6.47
CA SER A 151 -60.80 -13.07 -7.75
C SER A 151 -61.05 -14.56 -7.56
N ARG A 152 -62.30 -15.03 -7.59
CA ARG A 152 -62.66 -16.47 -7.53
C ARG A 152 -62.12 -17.32 -8.71
N SER A 153 -61.13 -16.84 -9.45
CA SER A 153 -60.47 -17.56 -10.54
C SER A 153 -59.17 -18.20 -10.04
N SER A 154 -59.22 -19.52 -9.86
CA SER A 154 -58.07 -20.37 -9.53
C SER A 154 -57.13 -20.52 -10.72
N GLN A 155 -56.61 -19.44 -11.28
CA GLN A 155 -55.63 -19.51 -12.37
C GLN A 155 -54.32 -18.83 -12.01
N MET A 156 -53.37 -19.71 -11.71
CA MET A 156 -51.92 -19.60 -11.85
C MET A 156 -51.12 -19.42 -10.55
N GLN A 157 -50.15 -20.32 -10.41
CA GLN A 157 -49.21 -20.47 -9.31
C GLN A 157 -48.31 -19.24 -9.21
N ALA A 158 -48.55 -18.38 -8.22
CA ALA A 158 -47.56 -17.41 -7.77
C ALA A 158 -46.50 -18.14 -6.93
N ALA A 159 -45.62 -18.89 -7.60
CA ALA A 159 -44.39 -19.39 -6.99
C ALA A 159 -43.42 -18.21 -6.83
N ILE A 160 -43.71 -17.30 -5.91
CA ILE A 160 -42.82 -16.18 -5.57
C ILE A 160 -41.75 -16.75 -4.63
N SER A 161 -40.74 -17.37 -5.22
CA SER A 161 -39.54 -17.75 -4.50
C SER A 161 -38.79 -16.47 -4.13
N VAL A 162 -38.74 -16.17 -2.83
CA VAL A 162 -37.82 -15.17 -2.28
C VAL A 162 -36.42 -15.80 -2.30
N GLY A 163 -35.69 -15.56 -3.39
CA GLY A 163 -34.32 -16.02 -3.56
C GLY A 163 -33.39 -15.44 -2.49
N ALA A 164 -32.44 -16.26 -2.02
CA ALA A 164 -31.41 -15.86 -1.07
C ALA A 164 -30.59 -14.69 -1.64
N SER A 165 -30.60 -13.55 -0.96
CA SER A 165 -29.83 -12.39 -1.40
C SER A 165 -28.34 -12.67 -1.33
N ILE A 166 -27.58 -12.10 -2.27
CA ILE A 166 -26.10 -12.21 -2.30
C ILE A 166 -25.49 -11.63 -1.00
N LEU A 167 -26.16 -10.65 -0.37
CA LEU A 167 -25.81 -10.15 0.96
C LEU A 167 -25.86 -11.24 2.05
N GLY A 168 -26.81 -12.18 1.98
CA GLY A 168 -26.93 -13.28 2.92
C GLY A 168 -25.77 -14.27 2.84
N ALA A 169 -25.24 -14.50 1.64
CA ALA A 169 -24.05 -15.32 1.43
C ALA A 169 -22.77 -14.66 1.98
N PHE A 170 -22.75 -13.32 2.08
CA PHE A 170 -21.63 -12.54 2.61
C PHE A 170 -21.64 -12.40 4.16
N LEU A 171 -22.70 -12.87 4.84
CA LEU A 171 -22.87 -12.73 6.29
C LEU A 171 -22.38 -13.94 7.10
N GLY A 172 -22.03 -15.06 6.45
CA GLY A 172 -21.82 -16.33 7.14
C GLY A 172 -20.60 -17.11 6.69
N ARG A 173 -19.57 -17.12 7.55
CA ARG A 173 -18.57 -18.18 7.62
C ARG A 173 -19.27 -19.50 7.97
N LYS A 174 -19.88 -20.14 6.96
CA LYS A 174 -20.10 -21.58 6.81
C LYS A 174 -20.94 -21.79 5.56
N THR A 175 -20.29 -22.41 4.58
CA THR A 175 -20.90 -23.22 3.53
C THR A 175 -22.23 -23.83 3.95
N VAL A 176 -23.33 -23.39 3.36
CA VAL A 176 -24.47 -24.27 3.12
C VAL A 176 -24.79 -24.22 1.62
N SER A 177 -24.10 -25.12 0.93
CA SER A 177 -24.51 -25.85 -0.26
C SER A 177 -24.88 -25.08 -1.53
N ALA A 178 -23.96 -25.13 -2.49
CA ALA A 178 -24.08 -24.70 -3.88
C ALA A 178 -25.03 -25.56 -4.75
N THR A 179 -26.11 -26.14 -4.21
CA THR A 179 -26.90 -27.16 -4.96
C THR A 179 -28.19 -26.65 -5.60
N ASN A 180 -28.62 -25.40 -5.42
CA ASN A 180 -29.93 -24.95 -5.96
C ASN A 180 -29.88 -23.82 -7.01
N ILE A 181 -28.77 -23.68 -7.75
CA ILE A 181 -28.62 -22.68 -8.85
C ILE A 181 -29.16 -23.19 -10.21
N GLY A 182 -30.01 -24.22 -10.22
CA GLY A 182 -30.57 -24.77 -11.45
C GLY A 182 -32.05 -25.07 -11.32
N ARG A 183 -32.89 -24.11 -11.72
CA ARG A 183 -34.33 -24.16 -12.11
C ARG A 183 -34.93 -22.79 -11.72
N ALA A 184 -35.50 -21.97 -12.59
CA ALA A 184 -36.33 -22.31 -13.72
C ALA A 184 -36.30 -21.18 -14.77
N THR A 185 -35.88 -21.54 -15.98
CA THR A 185 -36.31 -20.91 -17.22
C THR A 185 -37.45 -21.78 -17.76
N THR A 186 -38.70 -21.45 -17.44
CA THR A 186 -39.85 -22.05 -18.13
C THR A 186 -40.84 -20.97 -18.49
N ALA A 187 -40.79 -20.57 -19.75
CA ALA A 187 -41.83 -19.82 -20.43
C ALA A 187 -43.14 -20.60 -20.41
N ILE A 188 -44.28 -19.92 -20.25
CA ILE A 188 -45.57 -20.44 -20.73
C ILE A 188 -46.33 -19.32 -21.44
N ARG A 189 -46.54 -19.55 -22.74
CA ARG A 189 -47.56 -18.93 -23.60
C ARG A 189 -48.94 -19.45 -23.18
N GLY A 190 -49.92 -18.57 -23.03
CA GLY A 190 -51.33 -18.94 -22.94
C GLY A 190 -52.23 -17.71 -23.03
N ALA A 191 -52.95 -17.59 -24.14
CA ALA A 191 -53.82 -16.45 -24.45
C ALA A 191 -55.25 -16.62 -23.93
N GLY A 192 -55.84 -15.51 -23.48
CA GLY A 192 -57.20 -15.10 -23.88
C GLY A 192 -58.41 -15.64 -23.11
N ARG A 193 -58.81 -14.92 -22.04
CA ARG A 193 -60.16 -14.34 -21.78
C ARG A 193 -60.40 -14.10 -20.29
N ALA A 194 -60.16 -12.85 -19.84
CA ALA A 194 -60.72 -12.29 -18.59
C ALA A 194 -60.53 -10.75 -18.56
N ILE A 195 -61.00 -10.02 -19.58
CA ILE A 195 -60.50 -8.67 -19.95
C ILE A 195 -60.92 -7.50 -19.01
N LYS A 196 -61.43 -7.75 -17.80
CA LYS A 196 -61.72 -6.64 -16.86
C LYS A 196 -61.23 -6.82 -15.43
N GLU A 197 -61.07 -8.05 -14.95
CA GLU A 197 -60.48 -8.35 -13.62
C GLU A 197 -59.04 -8.87 -13.70
N SER A 198 -58.59 -9.41 -14.85
CA SER A 198 -57.19 -9.85 -15.05
C SER A 198 -56.20 -8.69 -15.26
N LYS A 199 -56.70 -7.49 -15.58
CA LYS A 199 -55.86 -6.31 -15.81
C LYS A 199 -55.22 -5.82 -14.51
N ASP A 200 -55.95 -5.89 -13.41
CA ASP A 200 -55.49 -5.41 -12.10
C ASP A 200 -54.45 -6.37 -11.49
N VAL A 201 -54.67 -7.69 -11.61
CA VAL A 201 -53.68 -8.71 -11.22
C VAL A 201 -52.41 -8.61 -12.08
N GLY A 202 -52.56 -8.44 -13.40
CA GLY A 202 -51.42 -8.27 -14.31
C GLY A 202 -50.57 -7.03 -14.01
N GLN A 203 -51.20 -5.89 -13.69
CA GLN A 203 -50.47 -4.68 -13.27
C GLN A 203 -49.75 -4.85 -11.93
N ALA A 204 -50.35 -5.59 -11.00
CA ALA A 204 -49.74 -5.87 -9.70
C ALA A 204 -48.53 -6.82 -9.82
N GLU A 205 -48.61 -7.84 -10.68
CA GLU A 205 -47.51 -8.74 -11.02
C GLU A 205 -46.36 -8.01 -11.74
N GLU A 206 -46.69 -7.11 -12.68
CA GLU A 206 -45.70 -6.29 -13.40
C GLU A 206 -44.94 -5.36 -12.44
N ASN A 207 -45.61 -4.82 -11.41
CA ASN A 207 -44.98 -4.03 -10.36
C ASN A 207 -44.02 -4.87 -9.47
N VAL A 208 -44.42 -6.10 -9.10
CA VAL A 208 -43.53 -7.03 -8.37
C VAL A 208 -42.30 -7.36 -9.22
N SER A 209 -42.49 -7.66 -10.50
CA SER A 209 -41.40 -7.95 -11.44
C SER A 209 -40.44 -6.76 -11.58
N ALA A 210 -40.96 -5.53 -11.65
CA ALA A 210 -40.15 -4.32 -11.72
C ALA A 210 -39.29 -4.13 -10.45
N LEU A 211 -39.86 -4.37 -9.27
CA LEU A 211 -39.13 -4.30 -8.00
C LEU A 211 -38.08 -5.41 -7.86
N GLN A 212 -38.36 -6.61 -8.37
CA GLN A 212 -37.39 -7.70 -8.42
C GLN A 212 -36.22 -7.37 -9.35
N GLN A 213 -36.49 -6.77 -10.51
CA GLN A 213 -35.44 -6.30 -11.41
C GLN A 213 -34.56 -5.24 -10.74
N GLN A 214 -35.15 -4.27 -10.04
CA GLN A 214 -34.40 -3.26 -9.28
C GLN A 214 -33.52 -3.89 -8.17
N LEU A 215 -34.00 -4.95 -7.52
CA LEU A 215 -33.21 -5.69 -6.54
C LEU A 215 -32.03 -6.39 -7.22
N ALA A 216 -32.25 -7.08 -8.34
CA ALA A 216 -31.20 -7.76 -9.09
C ALA A 216 -30.13 -6.79 -9.60
N ASP A 217 -30.53 -5.63 -10.13
CA ASP A 217 -29.60 -4.60 -10.60
C ASP A 217 -28.74 -4.05 -9.45
N LEU A 218 -29.34 -3.85 -8.27
CA LEU A 218 -28.64 -3.32 -7.10
C LEU A 218 -27.71 -4.37 -6.46
N GLU A 219 -28.08 -5.65 -6.50
CA GLU A 219 -27.20 -6.76 -6.13
C GLU A 219 -26.05 -6.94 -7.12
N ALA A 220 -26.28 -6.75 -8.42
CA ALA A 220 -25.24 -6.77 -9.44
C ALA A 220 -24.22 -5.65 -9.23
N GLN A 221 -24.68 -4.43 -8.93
CA GLN A 221 -23.80 -3.30 -8.58
C GLN A 221 -22.98 -3.59 -7.31
N PHE A 222 -23.58 -4.16 -6.28
CA PHE A 222 -22.86 -4.56 -5.07
C PHE A 222 -21.77 -5.58 -5.38
N LYS A 223 -22.08 -6.58 -6.22
CA LYS A 223 -21.12 -7.61 -6.63
C LYS A 223 -19.97 -6.99 -7.42
N GLU A 224 -20.26 -6.11 -8.37
CA GLU A 224 -19.24 -5.41 -9.16
C GLU A 224 -18.32 -4.54 -8.29
N GLU A 225 -18.88 -3.77 -7.35
CA GLU A 225 -18.10 -2.99 -6.38
C GLU A 225 -17.27 -3.88 -5.45
N THR A 226 -17.75 -5.10 -5.12
CA THR A 226 -17.00 -6.05 -4.28
C THR A 226 -15.88 -6.74 -5.06
N ASP A 227 -16.13 -7.15 -6.30
CA ASP A 227 -15.15 -7.82 -7.16
C ASP A 227 -14.00 -6.85 -7.53
N THR A 228 -14.33 -5.58 -7.81
CA THR A 228 -13.34 -4.53 -8.04
C THR A 228 -12.48 -4.27 -6.79
N LEU A 229 -13.08 -4.27 -5.61
CA LEU A 229 -12.37 -4.14 -4.33
C LEU A 229 -11.43 -5.32 -4.07
N ALA A 230 -11.88 -6.54 -4.34
CA ALA A 230 -11.09 -7.76 -4.18
C ALA A 230 -9.88 -7.77 -5.13
N ALA A 231 -10.07 -7.34 -6.39
CA ALA A 231 -9.00 -7.24 -7.38
C ALA A 231 -7.96 -6.14 -7.05
N ALA A 232 -8.40 -5.04 -6.44
CA ALA A 232 -7.50 -3.94 -6.06
C ALA A 232 -6.66 -4.24 -4.79
N THR A 233 -7.08 -5.22 -3.97
CA THR A 233 -6.54 -5.43 -2.61
C THR A 233 -5.82 -6.77 -2.49
N ASP A 234 -4.91 -7.06 -3.42
CA ASP A 234 -3.90 -8.12 -3.26
C ASP A 234 -2.53 -7.52 -2.91
N PRO A 235 -2.23 -7.30 -1.60
CA PRO A 235 -0.97 -6.72 -1.13
C PRO A 235 0.28 -7.49 -1.57
N LEU A 236 0.13 -8.77 -1.93
CA LEU A 236 1.24 -9.62 -2.36
C LEU A 236 1.66 -9.36 -3.80
N ASN A 237 0.75 -8.90 -4.66
CA ASN A 237 1.02 -8.64 -6.06
C ASN A 237 0.99 -7.14 -6.41
N GLU A 238 0.63 -6.30 -5.44
CA GLU A 238 0.68 -4.85 -5.58
C GLU A 238 2.11 -4.36 -5.87
N LYS A 239 2.23 -3.42 -6.82
CA LYS A 239 3.49 -2.72 -7.09
C LYS A 239 3.67 -1.63 -6.04
N LEU A 240 4.69 -1.79 -5.22
CA LEU A 240 5.07 -0.79 -4.21
C LEU A 240 5.69 0.42 -4.88
N GLU A 241 5.35 1.61 -4.40
CA GLU A 241 5.95 2.88 -4.83
C GLU A 241 7.19 3.18 -4.00
N THR A 242 8.25 3.68 -4.62
CA THR A 242 9.43 4.16 -3.89
C THR A 242 9.29 5.64 -3.56
N VAL A 243 9.35 5.97 -2.27
CA VAL A 243 9.37 7.34 -1.75
C VAL A 243 10.77 7.64 -1.25
N SER A 244 11.41 8.65 -1.83
CA SER A 244 12.76 9.05 -1.44
C SER A 244 12.73 10.32 -0.58
N LEU A 245 13.24 10.22 0.64
CA LEU A 245 13.33 11.34 1.58
C LEU A 245 14.77 11.84 1.64
N LYS A 246 14.96 13.12 1.33
CA LYS A 246 16.27 13.79 1.43
C LYS A 246 16.43 14.49 2.77
N PRO A 247 17.63 14.53 3.35
CA PRO A 247 17.89 15.34 4.53
C PRO A 247 17.72 16.82 4.19
N THR A 248 17.21 17.60 5.15
CA THR A 248 17.29 19.06 5.09
C THR A 248 18.65 19.50 5.63
N LYS A 249 19.06 20.75 5.35
CA LYS A 249 20.32 21.30 5.90
C LYS A 249 20.37 21.27 7.44
N ALA A 250 19.22 21.43 8.10
CA ALA A 250 19.12 21.36 9.56
C ALA A 250 19.32 19.93 10.11
N ASN A 251 19.07 18.91 9.28
CA ASN A 251 19.22 17.50 9.64
C ASN A 251 20.65 16.98 9.42
N ILE A 252 21.60 17.85 9.03
CA ILE A 252 22.99 17.47 8.75
C ILE A 252 23.89 18.13 9.78
N ALA A 253 24.60 17.30 10.55
CA ALA A 253 25.61 17.73 11.50
C ALA A 253 26.94 17.08 11.16
N VAL A 254 27.90 17.88 10.71
CA VAL A 254 29.27 17.42 10.46
C VAL A 254 30.04 17.47 11.78
N LYS A 255 30.28 16.31 12.38
CA LYS A 255 30.97 16.18 13.68
C LYS A 255 32.47 16.45 13.58
N LEU A 256 33.12 15.94 12.53
CA LEU A 256 34.57 16.03 12.35
C LEU A 256 34.92 16.07 10.86
N VAL A 257 35.86 16.95 10.50
CA VAL A 257 36.63 16.88 9.26
C VAL A 257 38.10 17.04 9.65
N ALA A 258 38.90 16.04 9.37
CA ALA A 258 40.30 15.97 9.77
C ALA A 258 41.14 15.31 8.68
N LEU A 259 42.45 15.57 8.73
CA LEU A 259 43.43 14.82 7.95
C LEU A 259 43.62 13.46 8.62
N ALA A 260 43.49 12.40 7.83
CA ALA A 260 43.74 11.04 8.25
C ALA A 260 44.80 10.40 7.35
N TRP A 261 45.62 9.54 7.92
CA TRP A 261 46.49 8.64 7.18
C TRP A 261 45.86 7.25 7.17
N THR A 262 45.73 6.65 5.99
CA THR A 262 45.29 5.26 5.85
C THR A 262 46.51 4.36 6.04
N PRO A 263 46.56 3.53 7.09
CA PRO A 263 47.74 2.73 7.37
C PRO A 263 47.88 1.63 6.31
N HIS A 264 49.11 1.42 5.83
CA HIS A 264 49.44 0.38 4.87
C HIS A 264 50.71 -0.36 5.33
N TRP A 265 50.69 -1.68 5.26
CA TRP A 265 51.88 -2.51 5.36
C TRP A 265 52.68 -2.39 4.07
N ARG A 266 53.99 -2.19 4.20
CA ARG A 266 54.92 -2.22 3.07
C ARG A 266 55.71 -3.53 3.12
N ASP A 267 55.60 -4.35 2.09
CA ASP A 267 56.40 -5.57 1.99
C ASP A 267 57.85 -5.27 1.57
N SER A 268 58.71 -6.31 1.58
CA SER A 268 60.11 -6.19 1.16
C SER A 268 60.28 -5.80 -0.32
N ASN A 269 59.24 -5.97 -1.14
CA ASN A 269 59.22 -5.66 -2.56
C ASN A 269 58.64 -4.26 -2.84
N GLY A 270 58.22 -3.54 -1.79
CA GLY A 270 57.63 -2.21 -1.87
C GLY A 270 56.13 -2.18 -2.16
N ALA A 271 55.44 -3.32 -2.21
CA ALA A 271 53.99 -3.38 -2.35
C ALA A 271 53.32 -2.91 -1.05
N THR A 272 52.22 -2.16 -1.19
CA THR A 272 51.44 -1.62 -0.08
C THR A 272 50.11 -2.36 0.06
N ILE A 273 49.82 -2.90 1.24
CA ILE A 273 48.57 -3.59 1.57
C ILE A 273 47.88 -2.80 2.68
N PRO A 274 46.58 -2.49 2.59
CA PRO A 274 45.86 -1.83 3.68
C PRO A 274 46.06 -2.57 5.00
N ALA A 275 46.43 -1.84 6.06
CA ALA A 275 46.67 -2.37 7.39
C ALA A 275 45.43 -2.28 8.31
N TRP A 276 44.26 -2.07 7.71
CA TRP A 276 42.99 -1.87 8.38
C TRP A 276 41.87 -2.50 7.54
N SER A 277 40.81 -2.98 8.19
CA SER A 277 39.66 -3.66 7.56
C SER A 277 38.36 -3.26 8.23
#